data_AF-A0A2S9FZZ4-F1
#
_entry.id   AF-A0A2S9FZZ4-F1
#
_cell.length_a   1.000
_cell.length_b   1.000
_cell.length_c   1.000
_cell.angle_alpha   90.00
_cell.angle_beta   90.00
_cell.angle_gamma   90.00
#
_symmetry.space_group_name_H-M   'P 1'
#
loop_
_entity.id
_entity.type
_entity.pdbx_description
1 polymer ?
#
loop_
_entity_poly.entity_id
_entity_poly.type
_entity_poly.pdbx_seq_one_letter_code
_entity_poly.pdbx_strand_id
1 'polypeptide(L)'
;LALPGIGPWTAEMIAMRGLGDPDAFPATDLGIRMAAEAVELPAAPRLLTERASRWRPWRSYATQHLWTALDHAVNQWPPKETS
;
A
#
# COMPACT_ATOMS: atom_id res chain seq x y z
N LEU A 1 24.61 4.93 1.60
CA LEU A 1 24.84 3.46 1.54
C LEU A 1 23.62 2.82 0.89
N ALA A 2 23.76 2.21 -0.28
CA ALA A 2 22.71 1.41 -0.91
C ALA A 2 23.15 -0.06 -0.88
N LEU A 3 22.30 -0.94 -0.34
CA LEU A 3 22.58 -2.37 -0.27
C LEU A 3 22.15 -3.02 -1.60
N PRO A 4 23.04 -3.77 -2.29
CA PRO A 4 22.65 -4.50 -3.49
C PRO A 4 21.48 -5.45 -3.20
N GLY A 5 20.42 -5.37 -4.01
CA GLY A 5 19.20 -6.17 -3.85
C GLY A 5 18.12 -5.57 -2.94
N ILE A 6 18.41 -4.47 -2.22
CA ILE A 6 17.41 -3.73 -1.44
C ILE A 6 16.98 -2.47 -2.21
N GLY A 7 15.81 -2.55 -2.84
CA GLY A 7 15.22 -1.41 -3.56
C GLY A 7 14.36 -0.52 -2.65
N PRO A 8 13.93 0.67 -3.14
CA PRO A 8 13.05 1.57 -2.40
C PRO A 8 11.78 0.91 -1.87
N TRP A 9 11.15 0.03 -2.68
CA TRP A 9 9.98 -0.75 -2.24
C TRP A 9 10.28 -1.62 -1.02
N THR A 10 11.41 -2.33 -1.03
CA THR A 10 11.82 -3.21 0.08
C THR A 10 12.09 -2.39 1.34
N ALA A 11 12.73 -1.23 1.21
CA ALA A 11 12.99 -0.34 2.34
C ALA A 11 11.68 0.16 2.99
N GLU A 12 10.72 0.62 2.19
CA GLU A 12 9.41 1.07 2.68
C GLU A 12 8.61 -0.07 3.31
N MET A 13 8.66 -1.27 2.74
CA MET A 13 8.02 -2.45 3.31
C MET A 13 8.63 -2.84 4.67
N ILE A 14 9.96 -2.75 4.82
CA ILE A 14 10.63 -2.99 6.10
C ILE A 14 10.27 -1.89 7.11
N ALA A 15 10.26 -0.62 6.71
CA ALA A 15 9.84 0.48 7.57
C ALA A 15 8.41 0.24 8.10
N MET A 16 7.47 -0.08 7.21
CA MET A 16 6.07 -0.30 7.56
C MET A 16 5.85 -1.56 8.43
N ARG A 17 6.36 -2.72 8.00
CA ARG A 17 6.01 -4.02 8.61
C ARG A 17 7.04 -4.51 9.63
N GLY A 18 8.31 -4.22 9.40
CA GLY A 18 9.41 -4.65 10.27
C GLY A 18 9.64 -3.70 11.43
N LEU A 19 9.56 -2.38 11.19
CA LEU A 19 9.82 -1.35 12.18
C LEU A 19 8.55 -0.68 12.73
N GLY A 20 7.40 -0.92 12.11
CA GLY A 20 6.12 -0.36 12.54
C GLY A 20 6.00 1.15 12.29
N ASP A 21 6.71 1.70 11.30
CA ASP A 21 6.61 3.12 10.94
C ASP A 21 5.18 3.44 10.48
N PRO A 22 4.43 4.30 11.19
CA PRO A 22 3.05 4.64 10.84
C PRO A 22 2.94 5.48 9.56
N ASP A 23 4.05 6.06 9.09
CA ASP A 23 4.10 6.97 7.96
C ASP A 23 4.84 6.41 6.74
N ALA A 24 5.30 5.16 6.79
CA ALA A 24 5.86 4.47 5.63
C ALA A 24 4.82 4.33 4.49
N PHE A 25 5.29 4.39 3.24
CA PHE A 25 4.40 4.36 2.08
C PHE A 25 5.08 3.73 0.85
N PRO A 26 4.84 2.43 0.57
CA PRO A 26 5.45 1.75 -0.56
C PRO A 26 4.73 2.09 -1.88
N ALA A 27 4.90 3.33 -2.39
CA ALA A 27 4.18 3.84 -3.57
C ALA A 27 4.40 3.06 -4.88
N THR A 28 5.45 2.25 -4.95
CA THR A 28 5.76 1.40 -6.10
C THR A 28 5.18 -0.01 -6.00
N ASP A 29 4.52 -0.34 -4.88
CA ASP A 29 3.86 -1.62 -4.68
C ASP A 29 2.76 -1.83 -5.74
N LEU A 30 2.79 -2.98 -6.43
CA LEU A 30 1.81 -3.27 -7.49
C LEU A 30 0.38 -3.32 -6.95
N GLY A 31 0.18 -3.93 -5.79
CA GLY A 31 -1.14 -4.00 -5.15
C GLY A 31 -1.67 -2.61 -4.80
N ILE A 32 -0.84 -1.74 -4.23
CA ILE A 32 -1.23 -0.35 -3.95
C ILE A 32 -1.58 0.42 -5.22
N ARG A 33 -0.82 0.23 -6.31
CA ARG A 33 -1.12 0.89 -7.58
C ARG A 33 -2.44 0.42 -8.17
N MET A 34 -2.69 -0.90 -8.18
CA MET A 34 -3.96 -1.47 -8.63
C MET A 34 -5.13 -1.02 -7.76
N ALA A 35 -4.95 -0.96 -6.44
CA ALA A 35 -5.95 -0.47 -5.51
C ALA A 35 -6.27 1.00 -5.76
N ALA A 36 -5.23 1.83 -5.99
CA ALA A 36 -5.40 3.23 -6.31
C ALA A 36 -6.21 3.42 -7.60
N GLU A 37 -5.94 2.64 -8.66
CA GLU A 37 -6.76 2.66 -9.89
C GLU A 37 -8.22 2.28 -9.60
N ALA A 38 -8.45 1.22 -8.80
CA ALA A 38 -9.78 0.74 -8.46
C ALA A 38 -10.62 1.77 -7.66
N VAL A 39 -9.97 2.67 -6.91
CA VAL A 39 -10.63 3.74 -6.13
C VAL A 39 -10.46 5.12 -6.77
N GLU A 40 -10.16 5.18 -8.07
CA GLU A 40 -10.05 6.41 -8.86
C GLU A 40 -9.00 7.41 -8.34
N LEU A 41 -7.92 6.92 -7.74
CA LEU A 41 -6.76 7.71 -7.34
C LEU A 41 -5.64 7.65 -8.40
N PRO A 42 -4.72 8.64 -8.43
CA PRO A 42 -3.54 8.56 -9.29
C PRO A 42 -2.69 7.34 -8.94
N ALA A 43 -2.37 6.49 -9.93
CA ALA A 43 -1.62 5.24 -9.71
C ALA A 43 -0.14 5.29 -10.15
N ALA A 44 0.27 6.38 -10.80
CA ALA A 44 1.69 6.64 -11.06
C ALA A 44 2.40 6.92 -9.72
N PRO A 45 3.53 6.24 -9.40
CA PRO A 45 4.15 6.31 -8.06
C PRO A 45 4.40 7.73 -7.56
N ARG A 46 4.85 8.62 -8.44
CA ARG A 46 5.07 10.04 -8.11
C ARG A 46 3.78 10.75 -7.70
N LEU A 47 2.75 10.68 -8.54
CA LEU A 47 1.46 11.35 -8.29
C LEU A 47 0.75 10.75 -7.07
N LEU A 48 0.87 9.43 -6.89
CA LEU A 48 0.34 8.74 -5.73
C LEU A 48 1.06 9.20 -4.45
N THR A 49 2.38 9.37 -4.49
CA THR A 49 3.15 9.91 -3.36
C THR A 49 2.73 11.34 -3.00
N GLU A 50 2.54 12.19 -4.02
CA GLU A 50 2.01 13.56 -3.84
C GLU A 50 0.61 13.53 -3.23
N ARG A 51 -0.28 12.65 -3.70
CA ARG A 51 -1.62 12.45 -3.15
C ARG A 51 -1.61 11.96 -1.71
N ALA A 52 -0.69 11.05 -1.39
CA ALA A 52 -0.51 10.44 -0.07
C ALA A 52 0.04 11.40 0.98
N SER A 53 0.66 12.52 0.58
CA SER A 53 1.11 13.57 1.51
C SER A 53 0.00 14.06 2.45
N ARG A 54 -1.27 14.03 2.00
CA ARG A 54 -2.45 14.41 2.78
C ARG A 54 -2.81 13.42 3.89
N TRP A 55 -2.26 12.21 3.85
CA TRP A 55 -2.51 11.16 4.86
C TRP A 55 -1.43 11.10 5.94
N ARG A 56 -0.41 11.96 5.85
CA ARG A 56 0.61 12.07 6.90
C ARG A 56 -0.04 12.46 8.25
N PRO A 57 0.45 11.95 9.38
CA PRO A 57 1.58 11.02 9.54
C PRO A 57 1.17 9.53 9.53
N TRP A 58 0.06 9.17 8.89
CA TRP A 58 -0.57 7.84 9.00
C TRP A 58 -0.66 7.11 7.65
N ARG A 59 0.32 7.32 6.76
CA ARG A 59 0.28 6.74 5.40
C ARG A 59 0.26 5.21 5.40
N SER A 60 0.88 4.54 6.37
CA SER A 60 0.82 3.08 6.52
C SER A 60 -0.61 2.56 6.74
N TYR A 61 -1.49 3.36 7.35
CA TYR A 61 -2.89 3.00 7.53
C TYR A 61 -3.66 3.14 6.21
N ALA A 62 -3.40 4.19 5.44
CA ALA A 62 -3.97 4.34 4.10
C ALA A 62 -3.54 3.20 3.18
N THR A 63 -2.27 2.76 3.25
CA THR A 63 -1.77 1.57 2.53
C THR A 63 -2.58 0.32 2.87
N GLN A 64 -2.87 0.08 4.16
CA GLN A 64 -3.70 -1.05 4.58
C GLN A 64 -5.12 -0.98 4.00
N HIS A 65 -5.76 0.19 4.06
CA HIS A 65 -7.09 0.38 3.47
C HIS A 65 -7.09 0.17 1.95
N LEU A 66 -6.07 0.65 1.23
CA LEU A 66 -5.95 0.43 -0.20
C LEU A 66 -5.86 -1.07 -0.54
N TRP A 67 -5.07 -1.86 0.19
CA TRP A 67 -5.04 -3.31 -0.02
C TRP A 67 -6.39 -4.00 0.22
N THR A 68 -7.23 -3.48 1.13
CA THR A 68 -8.59 -4.03 1.33
C THR A 68 -9.55 -3.72 0.19
N ALA A 69 -9.26 -2.72 -0.65
CA ALA A 69 -10.07 -2.38 -1.81
C ALA A 69 -9.88 -3.35 -2.99
N LEU A 70 -8.82 -4.18 -2.96
CA LEU A 70 -8.61 -5.22 -3.96
C LEU A 70 -9.54 -6.41 -3.70
N ASP A 71 -9.98 -7.06 -4.78
CA ASP A 71 -10.64 -8.34 -4.67
C ASP A 71 -9.58 -9.42 -4.36
N HIS A 72 -9.49 -9.79 -3.08
CA HIS A 72 -8.60 -10.82 -2.59
C HIS A 72 -9.39 -11.75 -1.67
N ALA A 73 -9.16 -13.07 -1.77
CA ALA A 73 -9.91 -14.07 -1.00
C ALA A 73 -9.93 -13.80 0.52
N VAL A 74 -8.84 -13.22 1.04
CA VAL A 74 -8.73 -12.81 2.47
C VAL A 74 -9.72 -11.71 2.86
N ASN A 75 -10.12 -10.85 1.92
CA ASN A 75 -11.09 -9.78 2.13
C ASN A 75 -12.55 -10.32 2.13
N GLN A 76 -12.76 -11.56 1.70
CA GLN A 76 -14.08 -12.22 1.65
C GLN A 76 -14.27 -13.24 2.79
N TRP A 77 -13.51 -13.13 3.89
CA TRP A 77 -13.59 -14.04 5.02
C TRP A 77 -14.54 -13.54 6.13
N PRO A 78 -15.41 -14.39 6.72
CA PRO A 78 -15.66 -15.78 6.36
C PRO A 78 -16.33 -15.92 4.99
N PRO A 79 -16.07 -17.01 4.23
CA PRO A 79 -16.62 -17.19 2.90
C PRO A 79 -18.14 -17.13 2.97
N LYS A 80 -18.76 -16.30 2.12
CA LYS A 80 -20.21 -16.24 2.02
C LYS A 80 -20.69 -17.59 1.48
N GLU A 81 -21.51 -18.32 2.24
CA GLU A 81 -22.12 -19.55 1.74
C GLU A 81 -22.94 -19.22 0.48
N THR A 82 -22.60 -19.86 -0.64
CA THR A 82 -23.41 -19.82 -1.86
C THR A 82 -24.73 -20.55 -1.60
N SER A 83 -25.81 -19.79 -1.44
CA SER A 83 -27.18 -20.31 -1.41
C SER A 83 -27.75 -20.53 -2.80
#